data_AF-A0A8T1UYQ8-F1
#
_entry.id   AF-A0A8T1UYQ8-F1
#
_cell.length_a   1.000
_cell.length_b   1.000
_cell.length_c   1.000
_cell.angle_alpha   90.00
_cell.angle_beta   90.00
_cell.angle_gamma   90.00
#
_symmetry.space_group_name_H-M   'P 1'
#
loop_
_entity.id
_entity.type
_entity.pdbx_description
1 polymer ?
#
loop_
_entity_poly.entity_id
_entity_poly.type
_entity_poly.pdbx_seq_one_letter_code
_entity_poly.pdbx_strand_id
1 'polypeptide(L)'
;MPGIDCDRMSNLSSVDIIRIAPFDNNVTGTCHVFVYGTLKQGLYNFETYLKPAIKVDKASFIGAARTSHADFHMMLNDKGFFPCMFRVAADGYRVSGEVFYVDDDILAALDLLEKVDEDLYQREQVEVELLDGERQGEMVPAAVYLTPDADDLLKLERIANYEADMNAKFAVVPQATTSTCLKYLDLQYLATMDTYVFVYGTLKRGLINYERYLHPAELAGKAEFVGTGLTACAEFHLVLNPDRSVPCLYRTHTEGYQVPGEVYLVDADALAALDILEAVKDNYYVREEIPVNIVEGELKHQTIKCQAYIMPIREDLLKLERIPNYTPLMHKTYRSRTKTPNLEVLKCLYGEAVMDAVQSKLNEGMEFDGAWKAVMGA
;
A
#
# COMPACT_ATOMS: atom_id res chain seq x y z
N MET A 1 -63.12 -15.28 -31.90
CA MET A 1 -63.48 -14.11 -31.07
C MET A 1 -64.35 -14.59 -29.91
N PRO A 2 -64.26 -14.02 -28.70
CA PRO A 2 -63.22 -13.16 -28.10
C PRO A 2 -62.60 -13.87 -26.86
N GLY A 3 -61.56 -13.40 -26.17
CA GLY A 3 -61.02 -12.05 -26.11
C GLY A 3 -59.50 -12.02 -25.95
N ILE A 4 -59.01 -10.82 -26.25
CA ILE A 4 -57.63 -10.35 -26.12
C ILE A 4 -57.37 -10.22 -24.62
N ASP A 5 -56.29 -10.82 -24.13
CA ASP A 5 -55.64 -10.37 -22.91
C ASP A 5 -54.30 -9.73 -23.29
N CYS A 6 -54.21 -8.46 -22.93
CA CYS A 6 -53.09 -7.58 -23.17
C CYS A 6 -52.10 -7.82 -22.04
N ASP A 7 -51.00 -8.52 -22.30
CA ASP A 7 -49.74 -8.29 -21.59
C ASP A 7 -48.58 -8.96 -22.35
N ARG A 8 -48.14 -8.26 -23.38
CA ARG A 8 -46.74 -8.28 -23.82
C ARG A 8 -45.99 -7.28 -22.95
N MET A 9 -44.76 -7.64 -22.59
CA MET A 9 -43.71 -6.84 -21.94
C MET A 9 -43.62 -6.98 -20.42
N SER A 10 -42.92 -8.02 -19.96
CA SER A 10 -41.82 -7.86 -19.01
C SER A 10 -41.15 -9.21 -18.73
N ASN A 11 -39.84 -9.16 -18.49
CA ASN A 11 -38.98 -10.24 -17.98
C ASN A 11 -38.27 -11.10 -19.03
N LEU A 12 -37.46 -10.43 -19.86
CA LEU A 12 -36.13 -10.93 -20.22
C LEU A 12 -35.11 -10.01 -19.55
N SER A 13 -34.71 -10.32 -18.31
CA SER A 13 -33.55 -9.68 -17.68
C SER A 13 -33.09 -10.49 -16.46
N SER A 14 -32.40 -11.58 -16.71
CA SER A 14 -31.49 -12.21 -15.76
C SER A 14 -30.48 -12.97 -16.60
N VAL A 15 -29.34 -12.33 -16.87
CA VAL A 15 -28.16 -13.04 -17.36
C VAL A 15 -27.64 -13.78 -16.15
N ASP A 16 -27.76 -15.11 -16.14
CA ASP A 16 -27.27 -15.93 -15.03
C ASP A 16 -25.75 -15.84 -14.98
N ILE A 17 -25.25 -15.13 -13.97
CA ILE A 17 -23.82 -14.95 -13.68
C ILE A 17 -23.33 -16.19 -12.93
N ILE A 18 -22.27 -16.80 -13.43
CA ILE A 18 -21.67 -17.99 -12.83
C ILE A 18 -20.75 -17.53 -11.69
N ARG A 19 -21.16 -17.73 -10.44
CA ARG A 19 -20.27 -17.63 -9.27
C ARG A 19 -19.41 -18.90 -9.17
N ILE A 20 -18.09 -18.75 -9.19
CA ILE A 20 -17.14 -19.87 -8.99
C ILE A 20 -16.21 -19.57 -7.81
N ALA A 21 -15.76 -20.65 -7.17
CA ALA A 21 -15.01 -20.69 -5.92
C ALA A 21 -13.65 -19.95 -5.97
N PRO A 22 -13.19 -19.41 -4.82
CA PRO A 22 -11.92 -18.70 -4.69
C PRO A 22 -10.70 -19.61 -4.91
N PHE A 23 -9.64 -19.00 -5.42
CA PHE A 23 -8.36 -19.62 -5.80
C PHE A 23 -7.52 -20.06 -4.60
N ASP A 24 -6.74 -21.14 -4.79
CA ASP A 24 -5.80 -21.69 -3.81
C ASP A 24 -4.41 -21.04 -4.02
N ASN A 25 -4.00 -20.17 -3.09
CA ASN A 25 -2.80 -19.32 -3.17
C ASN A 25 -1.44 -20.07 -3.09
N ASN A 26 -1.39 -21.35 -3.42
CA ASN A 26 -0.29 -22.26 -3.04
C ASN A 26 0.59 -22.72 -4.22
N VAL A 27 0.79 -21.90 -5.25
CA VAL A 27 1.74 -22.19 -6.33
C VAL A 27 2.95 -21.26 -6.20
N THR A 28 3.99 -21.74 -5.54
CA THR A 28 5.32 -21.12 -5.55
C THR A 28 5.98 -21.36 -6.91
N GLY A 29 6.10 -20.31 -7.73
CA GLY A 29 6.88 -20.32 -8.96
C GLY A 29 6.29 -19.46 -10.07
N THR A 30 7.01 -18.40 -10.44
CA THR A 30 6.95 -17.67 -11.72
C THR A 30 5.54 -17.39 -12.29
N CYS A 31 5.00 -16.18 -12.06
CA CYS A 31 3.66 -15.81 -12.51
C CYS A 31 3.70 -15.04 -13.84
N HIS A 32 2.93 -15.50 -14.84
CA HIS A 32 2.62 -14.71 -16.02
C HIS A 32 1.39 -13.86 -15.73
N VAL A 33 1.42 -12.57 -16.05
CA VAL A 33 0.30 -11.65 -15.92
C VAL A 33 -0.08 -11.13 -17.30
N PHE A 34 -1.35 -11.28 -17.67
CA PHE A 34 -1.95 -10.72 -18.87
C PHE A 34 -2.56 -9.35 -18.54
N VAL A 35 -2.04 -8.31 -19.18
CA VAL A 35 -2.49 -6.93 -19.02
C VAL A 35 -3.20 -6.44 -20.28
N TYR A 36 -4.40 -5.90 -20.12
CA TYR A 36 -5.25 -5.41 -21.22
C TYR A 36 -5.49 -3.90 -21.18
N GLY A 37 -5.20 -3.27 -20.04
CA GLY A 37 -5.56 -1.90 -19.73
C GLY A 37 -4.37 -0.96 -19.57
N THR A 38 -4.39 -0.13 -18.53
CA THR A 38 -3.39 0.92 -18.24
C THR A 38 -1.96 0.41 -18.04
N LEU A 39 -1.78 -0.89 -17.80
CA LEU A 39 -0.50 -1.57 -17.61
C LEU A 39 0.19 -1.98 -18.91
N LYS A 40 -0.43 -1.79 -20.09
CA LYS A 40 0.23 -2.07 -21.38
C LYS A 40 1.36 -1.09 -21.70
N GLN A 41 2.35 -1.52 -22.47
CA GLN A 41 3.53 -0.71 -22.84
C GLN A 41 3.13 0.68 -23.37
N GLY A 42 3.80 1.71 -22.85
CA GLY A 42 3.57 3.11 -23.22
C GLY A 42 2.31 3.74 -22.61
N LEU A 43 1.59 3.04 -21.74
CA LEU A 43 0.46 3.57 -20.98
C LEU A 43 0.85 3.90 -19.53
N TYR A 44 -0.03 4.62 -18.82
CA TYR A 44 0.29 5.27 -17.54
C TYR A 44 0.85 4.28 -16.52
N ASN A 45 0.09 3.24 -16.15
CA ASN A 45 0.53 2.28 -15.15
C ASN A 45 1.68 1.40 -15.63
N PHE A 46 2.00 1.29 -16.94
CA PHE A 46 3.21 0.57 -17.37
C PHE A 46 4.50 1.29 -16.99
N GLU A 47 4.58 2.59 -17.32
CA GLU A 47 5.75 3.43 -17.03
C GLU A 47 6.10 3.41 -15.54
N THR A 48 5.04 3.29 -14.79
CA THR A 48 4.95 3.25 -13.37
C THR A 48 5.31 1.88 -12.78
N TYR A 49 4.64 0.80 -13.22
CA TYR A 49 4.65 -0.53 -12.61
C TYR A 49 5.67 -1.47 -13.23
N LEU A 50 5.46 -1.80 -14.49
CA LEU A 50 6.22 -2.86 -15.13
C LEU A 50 7.59 -2.37 -15.63
N LYS A 51 7.71 -1.10 -16.05
CA LYS A 51 8.98 -0.58 -16.57
C LYS A 51 10.10 -0.52 -15.54
N PRO A 52 9.89 -0.04 -14.29
CA PRO A 52 10.92 -0.11 -13.25
C PRO A 52 11.23 -1.56 -12.86
N ALA A 53 10.22 -2.42 -12.75
CA ALA A 53 10.39 -3.84 -12.44
C ALA A 53 11.28 -4.57 -13.45
N ILE A 54 11.11 -4.26 -14.75
CA ILE A 54 11.96 -4.79 -15.83
C ILE A 54 13.42 -4.33 -15.67
N LYS A 55 13.67 -3.09 -15.22
CA LYS A 55 15.04 -2.59 -15.03
C LYS A 55 15.81 -3.30 -13.92
N VAL A 56 15.10 -3.93 -12.97
CA VAL A 56 15.68 -4.65 -11.83
C VAL A 56 15.46 -6.16 -11.94
N ASP A 57 15.18 -6.66 -13.15
CA ASP A 57 14.97 -8.08 -13.46
C ASP A 57 13.86 -8.78 -12.65
N LYS A 58 12.89 -8.02 -12.15
CA LYS A 58 11.70 -8.52 -11.43
C LYS A 58 10.47 -8.73 -12.33
N ALA A 59 10.53 -8.22 -13.56
CA ALA A 59 9.53 -8.46 -14.58
C ALA A 59 10.18 -8.58 -15.96
N SER A 60 9.54 -9.26 -16.89
CA SER A 60 9.99 -9.30 -18.29
C SER A 60 8.82 -9.37 -19.25
N PHE A 61 8.93 -8.65 -20.36
CA PHE A 61 7.92 -8.71 -21.41
C PHE A 61 8.04 -10.04 -22.17
N ILE A 62 6.91 -10.73 -22.34
CA ILE A 62 6.85 -12.03 -23.02
C ILE A 62 6.35 -11.88 -24.46
N GLY A 63 5.33 -11.06 -24.69
CA GLY A 63 4.78 -10.83 -26.02
C GLY A 63 3.41 -10.19 -26.01
N ALA A 64 2.98 -9.72 -27.19
CA ALA A 64 1.58 -9.34 -27.39
C ALA A 64 0.72 -10.61 -27.34
N ALA A 65 -0.48 -10.52 -26.76
CA ALA A 65 -1.33 -11.67 -26.53
C ALA A 65 -2.81 -11.35 -26.71
N ARG A 66 -3.62 -12.39 -26.77
CA ARG A 66 -5.09 -12.27 -26.78
C ARG A 66 -5.72 -13.41 -26.02
N THR A 67 -6.72 -13.11 -25.17
CA THR A 67 -7.48 -14.15 -24.44
C THR A 67 -7.94 -15.24 -25.40
N SER A 68 -7.83 -16.51 -25.02
CA SER A 68 -8.17 -17.64 -25.90
C SER A 68 -9.67 -17.75 -26.16
N HIS A 69 -10.47 -17.46 -25.14
CA HIS A 69 -11.93 -17.52 -25.16
C HIS A 69 -12.56 -16.13 -25.41
N ALA A 70 -13.74 -16.16 -26.02
CA ALA A 70 -14.55 -14.98 -26.37
C ALA A 70 -15.61 -14.73 -25.30
N ASP A 71 -15.18 -14.70 -24.05
CA ASP A 71 -16.07 -14.73 -22.89
C ASP A 71 -15.92 -13.45 -22.05
N PHE A 72 -15.48 -12.35 -22.69
CA PHE A 72 -15.20 -11.09 -22.01
C PHE A 72 -15.87 -9.91 -22.68
N HIS A 73 -16.30 -8.95 -21.87
CA HIS A 73 -16.50 -7.57 -22.30
C HIS A 73 -15.54 -6.65 -21.56
N MET A 74 -15.22 -5.53 -22.20
CA MET A 74 -14.42 -4.47 -21.62
C MET A 74 -15.10 -3.13 -21.85
N MET A 75 -15.18 -2.31 -20.81
CA MET A 75 -15.83 -1.00 -20.83
C MET A 75 -14.88 0.05 -20.26
N LEU A 76 -15.09 1.29 -20.66
CA LEU A 76 -14.42 2.44 -20.06
C LEU A 76 -15.32 3.06 -19.00
N ASN A 77 -14.90 3.06 -17.74
CA ASN A 77 -15.67 3.70 -16.66
C ASN A 77 -15.78 5.22 -16.91
N ASP A 78 -17.01 5.74 -16.92
CA ASP A 78 -17.33 7.14 -17.25
C ASP A 78 -16.88 8.16 -16.18
N LYS A 79 -16.60 7.69 -14.96
CA LYS A 79 -16.10 8.53 -13.84
C LYS A 79 -14.59 8.46 -13.63
N GLY A 80 -13.90 7.51 -14.27
CA GLY A 80 -12.49 7.22 -14.00
C GLY A 80 -11.61 6.97 -15.22
N PHE A 81 -12.17 6.80 -16.43
CA PHE A 81 -11.42 6.47 -17.65
C PHE A 81 -10.56 5.20 -17.54
N PHE A 82 -10.93 4.26 -16.66
CA PHE A 82 -10.23 2.99 -16.51
C PHE A 82 -10.89 1.89 -17.34
N PRO A 83 -10.12 1.02 -18.00
CA PRO A 83 -10.64 -0.15 -18.67
C PRO A 83 -11.02 -1.22 -17.64
N CYS A 84 -12.30 -1.59 -17.60
CA CYS A 84 -12.82 -2.64 -16.74
C CYS A 84 -13.18 -3.85 -17.60
N MET A 85 -12.52 -4.98 -17.41
CA MET A 85 -12.83 -6.24 -18.09
C MET A 85 -13.54 -7.20 -17.14
N PHE A 86 -14.59 -7.86 -17.60
CA PHE A 86 -15.31 -8.89 -16.84
C PHE A 86 -15.80 -10.01 -17.75
N ARG A 87 -16.13 -11.15 -17.16
CA ARG A 87 -16.62 -12.32 -17.90
C ARG A 87 -18.09 -12.20 -18.27
N VAL A 88 -18.45 -12.73 -19.43
CA VAL A 88 -19.82 -12.81 -19.91
C VAL A 88 -20.12 -14.21 -20.45
N ALA A 89 -21.34 -14.69 -20.21
CA ALA A 89 -21.76 -16.03 -20.61
C ALA A 89 -22.07 -16.15 -22.12
N ALA A 90 -22.36 -15.03 -22.78
CA ALA A 90 -22.68 -14.98 -24.20
C ALA A 90 -22.31 -13.62 -24.80
N ASP A 91 -22.11 -13.57 -26.11
CA ASP A 91 -21.80 -12.34 -26.87
C ASP A 91 -20.48 -11.66 -26.45
N GLY A 92 -19.57 -12.40 -25.80
CA GLY A 92 -18.24 -11.91 -25.46
C GLY A 92 -17.32 -11.86 -26.68
N TYR A 93 -16.15 -11.27 -26.47
CA TYR A 93 -15.08 -11.24 -27.46
C TYR A 93 -13.73 -11.56 -26.81
N ARG A 94 -12.78 -11.93 -27.66
CA ARG A 94 -11.39 -12.11 -27.25
C ARG A 94 -10.75 -10.74 -27.04
N VAL A 95 -10.10 -10.52 -25.90
CA VAL A 95 -9.47 -9.24 -25.57
C VAL A 95 -7.99 -9.30 -25.86
N SER A 96 -7.48 -8.29 -26.59
CA SER A 96 -6.06 -8.14 -26.88
C SER A 96 -5.35 -7.42 -25.74
N GLY A 97 -4.12 -7.82 -25.47
CA GLY A 97 -3.28 -7.29 -24.41
C GLY A 97 -1.84 -7.74 -24.56
N GLU A 98 -1.13 -7.78 -23.45
CA GLU A 98 0.29 -8.10 -23.35
C GLU A 98 0.53 -9.07 -22.20
N VAL A 99 1.49 -9.97 -22.34
CA VAL A 99 1.91 -10.87 -21.25
C VAL A 99 3.26 -10.42 -20.73
N PHE A 100 3.33 -10.33 -19.40
CA PHE A 100 4.57 -10.15 -18.67
C PHE A 100 4.79 -11.32 -17.75
N TYR A 101 6.04 -11.72 -17.60
CA TYR A 101 6.48 -12.43 -16.41
C TYR A 101 6.68 -11.42 -15.28
N VAL A 102 6.30 -11.80 -14.06
CA VAL A 102 6.54 -11.04 -12.84
C VAL A 102 6.94 -11.97 -11.69
N ASP A 103 7.78 -11.49 -10.78
CA ASP A 103 8.04 -12.15 -9.51
C ASP A 103 6.91 -11.90 -8.48
N ASP A 104 7.04 -12.52 -7.30
CA ASP A 104 6.02 -12.46 -6.25
C ASP A 104 5.85 -11.04 -5.68
N ASP A 105 6.93 -10.24 -5.63
CA ASP A 105 6.88 -8.85 -5.13
C ASP A 105 6.07 -7.96 -6.08
N ILE A 106 6.32 -8.08 -7.39
CA ILE A 106 5.60 -7.32 -8.40
C ILE A 106 4.16 -7.80 -8.50
N LEU A 107 3.92 -9.10 -8.38
CA LEU A 107 2.58 -9.65 -8.33
C LEU A 107 1.77 -9.08 -7.15
N ALA A 108 2.37 -8.98 -5.96
CA ALA A 108 1.75 -8.35 -4.79
C ALA A 108 1.52 -6.84 -4.98
N ALA A 109 2.44 -6.13 -5.64
CA ALA A 109 2.27 -4.71 -5.95
C ALA A 109 1.10 -4.47 -6.93
N LEU A 110 0.91 -5.37 -7.89
CA LEU A 110 -0.24 -5.34 -8.80
C LEU A 110 -1.55 -5.66 -8.07
N ASP A 111 -1.56 -6.59 -7.10
CA ASP A 111 -2.75 -6.83 -6.26
C ASP A 111 -3.18 -5.57 -5.49
N LEU A 112 -2.21 -4.82 -4.97
CA LEU A 112 -2.46 -3.55 -4.27
C LEU A 112 -2.97 -2.46 -5.22
N LEU A 113 -2.39 -2.34 -6.42
CA LEU A 113 -2.86 -1.39 -7.44
C LEU A 113 -4.32 -1.64 -7.80
N GLU A 114 -4.65 -2.91 -8.04
CA GLU A 114 -5.96 -3.34 -8.51
C GLU A 114 -6.95 -3.54 -7.34
N LYS A 115 -6.51 -3.26 -6.11
CA LYS A 115 -7.25 -3.36 -4.85
C LYS A 115 -8.01 -4.68 -4.71
N VAL A 116 -7.27 -5.78 -4.86
CA VAL A 116 -7.82 -7.13 -4.74
C VAL A 116 -8.39 -7.41 -3.35
N ASP A 117 -7.84 -6.78 -2.32
CA ASP A 117 -8.31 -6.86 -0.93
C ASP A 117 -9.59 -6.05 -0.65
N GLU A 118 -9.88 -5.03 -1.45
CA GLU A 118 -11.12 -4.22 -1.39
C GLU A 118 -12.18 -4.69 -2.41
N ASP A 119 -11.97 -5.83 -3.07
CA ASP A 119 -12.86 -6.38 -4.11
C ASP A 119 -13.09 -5.41 -5.30
N LEU A 120 -12.16 -4.50 -5.62
CA LEU A 120 -12.31 -3.63 -6.80
C LEU A 120 -12.07 -4.41 -8.10
N TYR A 121 -11.00 -5.22 -8.11
CA TYR A 121 -10.74 -6.23 -9.11
C TYR A 121 -10.47 -7.56 -8.42
N GLN A 122 -10.75 -8.65 -9.11
CA GLN A 122 -10.42 -9.99 -8.69
C GLN A 122 -9.37 -10.55 -9.62
N ARG A 123 -8.29 -11.09 -9.03
CA ARG A 123 -7.28 -11.79 -9.82
C ARG A 123 -7.76 -13.19 -10.15
N GLU A 124 -7.88 -13.45 -11.44
CA GLU A 124 -8.26 -14.75 -11.99
C GLU A 124 -7.18 -15.28 -12.94
N GLN A 125 -7.28 -16.56 -13.29
CA GLN A 125 -6.43 -17.17 -14.32
C GLN A 125 -7.18 -17.26 -15.66
N VAL A 126 -6.49 -16.92 -16.74
CA VAL A 126 -6.95 -17.06 -18.11
C VAL A 126 -5.89 -17.68 -18.99
N GLU A 127 -6.31 -18.39 -20.02
CA GLU A 127 -5.45 -18.85 -21.09
C GLU A 127 -5.38 -17.78 -22.18
N VAL A 128 -4.18 -17.36 -22.58
CA VAL A 128 -3.96 -16.37 -23.64
C VAL A 128 -3.05 -16.91 -24.74
N GLU A 129 -3.33 -16.53 -25.98
CA GLU A 129 -2.55 -16.89 -27.17
C GLU A 129 -1.55 -15.78 -27.47
N LEU A 130 -0.26 -16.09 -27.55
CA LEU A 130 0.77 -15.14 -27.99
C LEU A 130 0.61 -14.82 -29.49
N LEU A 131 0.66 -13.53 -29.84
CA LEU A 131 0.35 -13.04 -31.19
C LEU A 131 1.60 -12.78 -32.04
N ASP A 132 2.77 -12.68 -31.43
CA ASP A 132 4.04 -12.36 -32.07
C ASP A 132 5.23 -13.14 -31.48
N GLY A 133 6.41 -12.93 -32.08
CA GLY A 133 7.66 -13.59 -31.67
C GLY A 133 7.80 -15.05 -32.10
N GLU A 134 8.88 -15.70 -31.66
CA GLU A 134 9.16 -17.11 -31.97
C GLU A 134 8.15 -18.08 -31.34
N ARG A 135 7.43 -17.62 -30.32
CA ARG A 135 6.40 -18.36 -29.57
C ARG A 135 4.98 -18.04 -30.04
N GLN A 136 4.82 -17.43 -31.22
CA GLN A 136 3.51 -17.09 -31.76
C GLN A 136 2.59 -18.33 -31.83
N GLY A 137 1.35 -18.17 -31.35
CA GLY A 137 0.34 -19.24 -31.26
C GLY A 137 0.47 -20.11 -30.01
N GLU A 138 1.49 -19.92 -29.18
CA GLU A 138 1.59 -20.60 -27.90
C GLU A 138 0.52 -20.11 -26.92
N MET A 139 -0.08 -21.06 -26.20
CA MET A 139 -1.06 -20.81 -25.15
C MET A 139 -0.35 -20.69 -23.81
N VAL A 140 -0.52 -19.55 -23.15
CA VAL A 140 0.11 -19.23 -21.87
C VAL A 140 -0.97 -19.03 -20.81
N PRO A 141 -0.93 -19.78 -19.70
CA PRO A 141 -1.75 -19.49 -18.54
C PRO A 141 -1.24 -18.23 -17.85
N ALA A 142 -2.09 -17.24 -17.67
CA ALA A 142 -1.73 -15.96 -17.07
C ALA A 142 -2.78 -15.48 -16.07
N ALA A 143 -2.32 -14.85 -15.00
CA ALA A 143 -3.16 -14.08 -14.10
C ALA A 143 -3.70 -12.83 -14.82
N VAL A 144 -4.92 -12.43 -14.51
CA VAL A 144 -5.58 -11.24 -15.04
C VAL A 144 -6.47 -10.64 -13.97
N TYR A 145 -6.57 -9.31 -13.94
CA TYR A 145 -7.46 -8.59 -13.02
C TYR A 145 -8.80 -8.33 -13.68
N LEU A 146 -9.88 -8.88 -13.14
CA LEU A 146 -11.24 -8.72 -13.66
C LEU A 146 -12.09 -7.91 -12.69
N THR A 147 -12.92 -7.03 -13.21
CA THR A 147 -13.90 -6.32 -12.38
C THR A 147 -15.01 -7.29 -11.97
N PRO A 148 -15.32 -7.42 -10.67
CA PRO A 148 -16.46 -8.23 -10.23
C PRO A 148 -17.79 -7.59 -10.66
N ASP A 149 -18.86 -8.40 -10.60
CA ASP A 149 -20.24 -8.09 -11.03
C ASP A 149 -20.58 -6.60 -11.11
N ALA A 150 -20.84 -6.14 -12.33
CA ALA A 150 -21.06 -4.73 -12.60
C ALA A 150 -22.21 -4.51 -13.56
N ASP A 151 -23.43 -4.77 -13.07
CA ASP A 151 -24.69 -4.45 -13.76
C ASP A 151 -24.75 -2.99 -14.25
N ASP A 152 -24.06 -2.08 -13.56
CA ASP A 152 -23.95 -0.68 -13.94
C ASP A 152 -22.92 -0.43 -15.07
N LEU A 153 -21.88 -1.26 -15.21
CA LEU A 153 -20.90 -1.15 -16.30
C LEU A 153 -21.45 -1.67 -17.63
N LEU A 154 -22.40 -2.62 -17.62
CA LEU A 154 -23.08 -3.12 -18.82
C LEU A 154 -23.84 -2.03 -19.61
N LYS A 155 -24.09 -0.88 -18.97
CA LYS A 155 -24.75 0.28 -19.59
C LYS A 155 -23.78 1.19 -20.34
N LEU A 156 -22.47 0.97 -20.19
CA LEU A 156 -21.42 1.77 -20.81
C LEU A 156 -21.02 1.22 -22.20
N GLU A 157 -20.36 2.06 -22.99
CA GLU A 157 -19.88 1.68 -24.31
C GLU A 157 -18.80 0.59 -24.22
N ARG A 158 -18.96 -0.46 -25.02
CA ARG A 158 -18.00 -1.56 -25.12
C ARG A 158 -16.78 -1.13 -25.93
N ILE A 159 -15.59 -1.44 -25.43
CA ILE A 159 -14.33 -1.22 -26.12
C ILE A 159 -13.62 -2.54 -26.40
N ALA A 160 -13.15 -2.74 -27.63
CA ALA A 160 -12.43 -3.96 -27.99
C ALA A 160 -10.95 -3.93 -27.56
N ASN A 161 -10.41 -2.72 -27.35
CA ASN A 161 -9.03 -2.47 -27.00
C ASN A 161 -8.92 -1.16 -26.21
N TYR A 162 -7.98 -1.08 -25.27
CA TYR A 162 -7.65 0.16 -24.57
C TYR A 162 -6.44 0.83 -25.22
N GLU A 163 -6.61 2.04 -25.76
CA GLU A 163 -5.61 2.71 -26.59
C GLU A 163 -5.09 4.01 -25.95
N ALA A 164 -3.97 4.52 -26.48
CA ALA A 164 -3.27 5.66 -25.89
C ALA A 164 -4.09 6.96 -25.89
N ASP A 165 -5.01 7.13 -26.84
CA ASP A 165 -5.94 8.27 -26.91
C ASP A 165 -7.00 8.22 -25.80
N MET A 166 -7.47 7.02 -25.43
CA MET A 166 -8.33 6.80 -24.27
C MET A 166 -7.58 7.16 -22.98
N ASN A 167 -6.29 6.86 -22.93
CA ASN A 167 -5.38 7.23 -21.85
C ASN A 167 -5.02 8.74 -21.82
N ALA A 168 -5.07 9.45 -22.96
CA ALA A 168 -4.68 10.86 -23.06
C ALA A 168 -5.62 11.81 -22.28
N LYS A 169 -6.84 11.39 -21.97
CA LYS A 169 -7.79 12.17 -21.15
C LYS A 169 -7.31 12.36 -19.70
N PHE A 170 -6.38 11.53 -19.21
CA PHE A 170 -5.69 11.72 -17.94
C PHE A 170 -4.75 12.93 -17.94
N ALA A 171 -4.18 13.32 -19.08
CA ALA A 171 -3.21 14.40 -19.17
C ALA A 171 -3.84 15.82 -19.19
N VAL A 172 -5.15 15.93 -19.39
CA VAL A 172 -5.86 17.21 -19.64
C VAL A 172 -6.68 17.70 -18.43
N VAL A 173 -6.82 16.88 -17.38
CA VAL A 173 -7.54 17.29 -16.16
C VAL A 173 -6.66 18.26 -15.34
N PRO A 174 -7.12 19.50 -15.05
CA PRO A 174 -6.39 20.40 -14.16
C PRO A 174 -6.26 19.76 -12.77
N GLN A 175 -5.04 19.69 -12.23
CA GLN A 175 -4.65 19.08 -10.94
C GLN A 175 -5.41 19.57 -9.69
N ALA A 176 -6.41 20.45 -9.82
CA ALA A 176 -7.05 21.12 -8.70
C ALA A 176 -8.44 20.58 -8.30
N THR A 177 -9.08 19.67 -9.05
CA THR A 177 -10.50 19.31 -8.76
C THR A 177 -10.94 17.86 -9.04
N THR A 178 -10.08 16.86 -8.87
CA THR A 178 -10.49 15.45 -8.95
C THR A 178 -10.41 14.74 -7.61
N SER A 179 -11.49 14.88 -6.85
CA SER A 179 -11.85 13.94 -5.80
C SER A 179 -12.32 12.64 -6.45
N THR A 180 -11.91 11.53 -5.82
CA THR A 180 -12.50 10.17 -5.89
C THR A 180 -11.96 9.11 -6.89
N CYS A 181 -10.98 9.36 -7.76
CA CYS A 181 -10.39 8.24 -8.54
C CYS A 181 -8.92 8.35 -8.97
N LEU A 182 -8.17 9.37 -8.54
CA LEU A 182 -6.74 9.54 -8.87
C LEU A 182 -5.87 9.66 -7.61
N LYS A 183 -5.98 8.68 -6.72
CA LYS A 183 -4.93 8.41 -5.74
C LYS A 183 -4.62 6.93 -5.90
N TYR A 184 -3.35 6.57 -5.83
CA TYR A 184 -2.82 5.20 -5.89
C TYR A 184 -2.48 4.68 -7.31
N LEU A 185 -1.21 4.60 -7.75
CA LEU A 185 0.05 5.20 -7.32
C LEU A 185 1.13 4.85 -8.35
N ASP A 186 2.25 5.58 -8.36
CA ASP A 186 3.40 5.19 -9.16
C ASP A 186 4.06 3.89 -8.56
N LEU A 187 4.56 2.86 -9.25
CA LEU A 187 5.34 1.74 -8.66
C LEU A 187 6.84 2.08 -8.56
N GLN A 188 7.22 3.26 -9.06
CA GLN A 188 8.35 4.00 -8.51
C GLN A 188 8.01 4.69 -7.18
N TYR A 189 6.72 4.79 -6.83
CA TYR A 189 6.18 5.49 -5.67
C TYR A 189 5.58 4.57 -4.61
N LEU A 190 5.34 3.27 -4.87
CA LEU A 190 5.19 2.29 -3.80
C LEU A 190 6.52 2.00 -3.07
N ALA A 191 7.65 2.35 -3.70
CA ALA A 191 8.94 2.48 -3.02
C ALA A 191 9.14 3.86 -2.36
N THR A 192 8.24 4.83 -2.58
CA THR A 192 8.33 6.21 -2.04
C THR A 192 6.94 6.75 -1.65
N MET A 193 6.16 5.99 -0.89
CA MET A 193 4.98 6.54 -0.20
C MET A 193 5.48 7.37 0.97
N ASP A 194 5.98 8.55 0.63
CA ASP A 194 6.43 9.57 1.56
C ASP A 194 5.25 9.93 2.47
N THR A 195 5.26 9.32 3.64
CA THR A 195 4.22 9.40 4.65
C THR A 195 4.68 10.32 5.75
N TYR A 196 3.91 11.35 6.06
CA TYR A 196 4.20 12.16 7.24
C TYR A 196 3.87 11.33 8.49
N VAL A 197 4.84 11.14 9.38
CA VAL A 197 4.68 10.52 10.68
C VAL A 197 4.93 11.54 11.77
N PHE A 198 4.02 11.61 12.74
CA PHE A 198 4.14 12.45 13.92
C PHE A 198 4.58 11.60 15.13
N VAL A 199 5.74 11.92 15.68
CA VAL A 199 6.29 11.26 16.86
C VAL A 199 6.26 12.19 18.07
N TYR A 200 5.63 11.74 19.15
CA TYR A 200 5.47 12.51 20.39
C TYR A 200 6.29 11.93 21.56
N GLY A 201 6.80 10.70 21.40
CA GLY A 201 7.35 9.88 22.47
C GLY A 201 8.85 9.61 22.36
N THR A 202 9.23 8.34 22.56
CA THR A 202 10.63 7.88 22.60
C THR A 202 11.39 7.99 21.27
N LEU A 203 10.66 8.23 20.19
CA LEU A 203 11.16 8.39 18.83
C LEU A 203 11.60 9.84 18.52
N LYS A 204 11.42 10.79 19.44
CA LYS A 204 11.93 12.15 19.25
C LYS A 204 13.46 12.21 19.29
N ARG A 205 14.06 13.20 18.63
CA ARG A 205 15.52 13.36 18.53
C ARG A 205 16.21 13.41 19.88
N GLY A 206 17.39 12.77 19.95
CA GLY A 206 18.17 12.64 21.17
C GLY A 206 17.62 11.65 22.19
N LEU A 207 16.60 10.86 21.84
CA LEU A 207 16.06 9.78 22.67
C LEU A 207 16.40 8.40 22.10
N ILE A 208 16.36 7.36 22.93
CA ILE A 208 16.95 6.06 22.60
C ILE A 208 16.34 5.37 21.37
N ASN A 209 15.02 5.51 21.14
CA ASN A 209 14.38 4.85 19.99
C ASN A 209 14.58 5.67 18.70
N TYR A 210 14.84 6.98 18.81
CA TYR A 210 15.33 7.75 17.66
C TYR A 210 16.70 7.23 17.21
N GLU A 211 17.67 7.16 18.13
CA GLU A 211 19.04 6.70 17.83
C GLU A 211 19.08 5.28 17.27
N ARG A 212 18.15 4.41 17.69
CA ARG A 212 18.08 3.02 17.26
C ARG A 212 17.36 2.79 15.94
N TYR A 213 16.43 3.66 15.55
CA TYR A 213 15.52 3.37 14.45
C TYR A 213 15.33 4.55 13.48
N LEU A 214 14.95 5.74 13.96
CA LEU A 214 14.71 6.87 13.05
C LEU A 214 16.01 7.50 12.52
N HIS A 215 17.03 7.65 13.35
CA HIS A 215 18.32 8.15 12.89
C HIS A 215 18.97 7.21 11.85
N PRO A 216 19.00 5.88 12.07
CA PRO A 216 19.28 4.88 11.04
C PRO A 216 18.48 5.05 9.74
N ALA A 217 17.17 5.30 9.84
CA ALA A 217 16.31 5.52 8.69
C ALA A 217 16.70 6.81 7.93
N GLU A 218 17.03 7.89 8.64
CA GLU A 218 17.53 9.14 8.03
C GLU A 218 18.86 8.91 7.28
N LEU A 219 19.81 8.19 7.91
CA LEU A 219 21.09 7.86 7.27
C LEU A 219 20.92 6.96 6.03
N ALA A 220 19.89 6.12 6.01
CA ALA A 220 19.54 5.28 4.87
C ALA A 220 18.72 6.00 3.80
N GLY A 221 18.37 7.28 4.00
CA GLY A 221 17.52 8.05 3.08
C GLY A 221 16.05 7.62 3.09
N LYS A 222 15.62 6.90 4.13
CA LYS A 222 14.26 6.37 4.31
C LYS A 222 13.37 7.24 5.18
N ALA A 223 13.97 8.20 5.87
CA ALA A 223 13.27 9.20 6.67
C ALA A 223 13.92 10.57 6.50
N GLU A 224 13.12 11.62 6.60
CA GLU A 224 13.57 13.01 6.56
C GLU A 224 12.86 13.81 7.65
N PHE A 225 13.60 14.52 8.50
CA PHE A 225 13.01 15.43 9.46
C PHE A 225 12.38 16.65 8.77
N VAL A 226 11.09 16.87 9.00
CA VAL A 226 10.32 17.97 8.40
C VAL A 226 10.22 19.17 9.33
N GLY A 227 9.97 18.93 10.61
CA GLY A 227 9.64 20.01 11.54
C GLY A 227 9.15 19.57 12.91
N THR A 228 8.98 20.53 13.82
CA THR A 228 8.28 20.34 15.09
C THR A 228 6.84 20.79 14.94
N GLY A 229 5.92 20.13 15.64
CA GLY A 229 4.49 20.41 15.51
C GLY A 229 3.70 20.15 16.78
N LEU A 230 2.44 20.59 16.76
CA LEU A 230 1.44 20.34 17.78
C LEU A 230 0.25 19.61 17.16
N THR A 231 -0.33 18.62 17.84
CA THR A 231 -1.62 18.08 17.39
C THR A 231 -2.64 19.21 17.24
N ALA A 232 -3.41 19.23 16.16
CA ALA A 232 -4.23 20.39 15.83
C ALA A 232 -5.35 20.62 16.86
N CYS A 233 -5.87 19.56 17.45
CA CYS A 233 -6.95 19.59 18.44
C CYS A 233 -6.45 19.21 19.85
N ALA A 234 -7.08 19.80 20.87
CA ALA A 234 -6.84 19.52 22.29
C ALA A 234 -7.65 18.30 22.80
N GLU A 235 -7.50 17.17 22.14
CA GLU A 235 -8.28 15.94 22.41
C GLU A 235 -7.42 14.77 22.89
N PHE A 236 -6.10 14.96 22.90
CA PHE A 236 -5.16 13.89 23.23
C PHE A 236 -4.73 13.94 24.68
N HIS A 237 -4.59 12.76 25.26
CA HIS A 237 -4.16 12.54 26.63
C HIS A 237 -2.86 11.75 26.58
N LEU A 238 -1.80 12.30 27.15
CA LEU A 238 -0.49 11.66 27.20
C LEU A 238 -0.18 11.30 28.65
N VAL A 239 0.16 10.04 28.89
CA VAL A 239 0.54 9.52 30.20
C VAL A 239 1.84 8.71 30.10
N LEU A 240 2.49 8.44 31.23
CA LEU A 240 3.62 7.52 31.30
C LEU A 240 3.17 6.19 31.90
N ASN A 241 3.33 5.11 31.15
CA ASN A 241 3.13 3.79 31.70
C ASN A 241 4.15 3.53 32.85
N PRO A 242 3.71 3.15 34.06
CA PRO A 242 4.57 3.05 35.23
C PRO A 242 5.63 1.94 35.15
N ASP A 243 5.41 0.90 34.33
CA ASP A 243 6.32 -0.25 34.26
C ASP A 243 7.61 0.07 33.53
N ARG A 244 7.56 0.97 32.55
CA ARG A 244 8.70 1.25 31.65
C ARG A 244 8.86 2.72 31.29
N SER A 245 8.06 3.61 31.88
CA SER A 245 7.98 5.04 31.53
C SER A 245 7.79 5.29 30.03
N VAL A 246 6.99 4.42 29.40
CA VAL A 246 6.63 4.52 27.98
C VAL A 246 5.54 5.59 27.83
N PRO A 247 5.69 6.56 26.93
CA PRO A 247 4.65 7.55 26.64
C PRO A 247 3.47 6.87 25.92
N CYS A 248 2.26 7.02 26.46
CA CYS A 248 1.04 6.49 25.88
C CYS A 248 0.08 7.65 25.56
N LEU A 249 -0.09 7.94 24.27
CA LEU A 249 -1.03 8.95 23.78
C LEU A 249 -2.37 8.28 23.43
N TYR A 250 -3.47 8.72 24.00
CA TYR A 250 -4.81 8.21 23.70
C TYR A 250 -5.81 9.36 23.54
N ARG A 251 -6.95 9.12 22.90
CA ARG A 251 -8.02 10.10 22.70
C ARG A 251 -9.23 9.78 23.57
N THR A 252 -9.85 10.80 24.16
CA THR A 252 -11.16 10.69 24.84
C THR A 252 -12.00 11.94 24.56
N HIS A 253 -13.27 11.92 24.94
CA HIS A 253 -14.17 13.08 24.80
C HIS A 253 -13.95 14.18 25.85
N THR A 254 -13.01 13.99 26.79
CA THR A 254 -12.70 14.99 27.81
C THR A 254 -11.64 15.97 27.31
N GLU A 255 -11.52 17.13 27.96
CA GLU A 255 -10.51 18.13 27.61
C GLU A 255 -9.08 17.54 27.71
N GLY A 256 -8.37 17.53 26.58
CA GLY A 256 -7.01 17.02 26.44
C GLY A 256 -6.00 18.13 26.13
N TYR A 257 -4.87 17.75 25.53
CA TYR A 257 -3.78 18.64 25.14
C TYR A 257 -3.60 18.69 23.63
N GLN A 258 -3.10 19.83 23.16
CA GLN A 258 -2.35 19.88 21.91
C GLN A 258 -0.94 19.37 22.20
N VAL A 259 -0.64 18.14 21.81
CA VAL A 259 0.60 17.47 22.21
C VAL A 259 1.71 17.88 21.25
N PRO A 260 2.88 18.36 21.75
CA PRO A 260 4.02 18.68 20.92
C PRO A 260 4.79 17.42 20.52
N GLY A 261 5.32 17.43 19.31
CA GLY A 261 6.13 16.35 18.76
C GLY A 261 6.92 16.79 17.54
N GLU A 262 7.47 15.80 16.86
CA GLU A 262 8.31 15.96 15.68
C GLU A 262 7.64 15.25 14.50
N VAL A 263 7.79 15.83 13.31
CA VAL A 263 7.25 15.32 12.06
C VAL A 263 8.41 14.86 11.18
N TYR A 264 8.25 13.65 10.66
CA TYR A 264 9.14 13.05 9.68
C TYR A 264 8.38 12.71 8.42
N LEU A 265 9.00 12.86 7.26
CA LEU A 265 8.59 12.22 6.03
C LEU A 265 9.28 10.86 5.99
N VAL A 266 8.56 9.76 5.82
CA VAL A 266 9.14 8.41 5.82
C VAL A 266 8.68 7.62 4.60
N ASP A 267 9.53 6.77 4.08
CA ASP A 267 9.16 5.81 3.04
C ASP A 267 8.36 4.62 3.61
N ALA A 268 7.96 3.69 2.73
CA ALA A 268 7.18 2.53 3.11
C ALA A 268 7.93 1.58 4.06
N ASP A 269 9.25 1.44 3.90
CA ASP A 269 10.08 0.57 4.72
C ASP A 269 10.24 1.10 6.14
N ALA A 270 10.52 2.40 6.28
CA ALA A 270 10.57 3.09 7.56
C ALA A 270 9.20 3.10 8.24
N LEU A 271 8.12 3.27 7.48
CA LEU A 271 6.76 3.16 8.02
C LEU A 271 6.46 1.74 8.55
N ALA A 272 6.84 0.69 7.81
CA ALA A 272 6.70 -0.69 8.27
C ALA A 272 7.56 -1.01 9.51
N ALA A 273 8.78 -0.49 9.56
CA ALA A 273 9.66 -0.56 10.73
C ALA A 273 8.98 0.03 11.98
N LEU A 274 8.32 1.19 11.85
CA LEU A 274 7.61 1.84 12.94
C LEU A 274 6.37 1.03 13.37
N ASP A 275 5.64 0.41 12.44
CA ASP A 275 4.50 -0.46 12.79
C ASP A 275 4.91 -1.69 13.61
N ILE A 276 6.05 -2.28 13.27
CA ILE A 276 6.63 -3.40 14.03
C ILE A 276 7.06 -2.91 15.42
N LEU A 277 7.74 -1.76 15.51
CA LEU A 277 8.20 -1.19 16.78
C LEU A 277 7.04 -0.93 17.74
N GLU A 278 5.95 -0.37 17.23
CA GLU A 278 4.76 0.00 18.00
C GLU A 278 3.75 -1.16 18.15
N ALA A 279 4.09 -2.34 17.60
CA ALA A 279 3.31 -3.57 17.65
C ALA A 279 1.86 -3.37 17.18
N VAL A 280 1.69 -2.76 16.01
CA VAL A 280 0.39 -2.50 15.38
C VAL A 280 -0.37 -3.79 15.09
N LYS A 281 0.33 -4.83 14.62
CA LYS A 281 -0.27 -6.16 14.34
C LYS A 281 -0.93 -6.79 15.57
N ASP A 282 -0.40 -6.49 16.76
CA ASP A 282 -0.92 -6.98 18.04
C ASP A 282 -1.93 -6.02 18.67
N ASN A 283 -2.33 -4.95 17.96
CA ASN A 283 -3.17 -3.86 18.43
C ASN A 283 -2.64 -3.22 19.73
N TYR A 284 -1.31 -3.20 19.93
CA TYR A 284 -0.74 -2.57 21.12
C TYR A 284 -0.85 -1.04 21.04
N TYR A 285 -0.41 -0.46 19.92
CA TYR A 285 -0.84 0.84 19.42
C TYR A 285 -1.63 0.64 18.12
N VAL A 286 -2.47 1.61 17.78
CA VAL A 286 -3.17 1.70 16.49
C VAL A 286 -2.61 2.90 15.76
N ARG A 287 -2.31 2.73 14.47
CA ARG A 287 -1.88 3.85 13.63
C ARG A 287 -3.09 4.61 13.13
N GLU A 288 -3.16 5.90 13.44
CA GLU A 288 -4.25 6.79 13.05
C GLU A 288 -3.71 8.01 12.29
N GLU A 289 -4.46 8.47 11.28
CA GLU A 289 -4.18 9.74 10.62
C GLU A 289 -4.74 10.89 11.47
N ILE A 290 -3.87 11.81 11.89
CA ILE A 290 -4.22 12.97 12.72
C ILE A 290 -3.71 14.28 12.09
N PRO A 291 -4.43 15.40 12.26
CA PRO A 291 -3.94 16.70 11.84
C PRO A 291 -2.89 17.25 12.83
N VAL A 292 -1.77 17.75 12.31
CA VAL A 292 -0.67 18.37 13.08
C VAL A 292 -0.35 19.74 12.51
N ASN A 293 -0.33 20.76 13.37
CA ASN A 293 0.09 22.12 13.04
C ASN A 293 1.61 22.24 13.17
N ILE A 294 2.31 22.56 12.07
CA ILE A 294 3.77 22.73 12.09
C ILE A 294 4.13 24.07 12.71
N VAL A 295 4.97 24.02 13.76
CA VAL A 295 5.45 25.17 14.54
C VAL A 295 6.81 25.65 14.02
N GLU A 296 7.71 24.72 13.70
CA GLU A 296 9.03 24.98 13.12
C GLU A 296 9.33 23.96 12.03
N GLY A 297 10.11 24.35 11.01
CA GLY A 297 10.43 23.49 9.85
C GLY A 297 9.99 24.11 8.52
N GLU A 298 10.17 23.37 7.43
CA GLU A 298 9.91 23.86 6.07
C GLU A 298 8.43 24.18 5.82
N LEU A 299 7.54 23.41 6.44
CA LEU A 299 6.09 23.53 6.31
C LEU A 299 5.45 24.39 7.40
N LYS A 300 6.21 25.31 8.01
CA LYS A 300 5.74 26.16 9.12
C LYS A 300 4.41 26.84 8.80
N HIS A 301 3.52 26.88 9.80
CA HIS A 301 2.15 27.40 9.72
C HIS A 301 1.16 26.58 8.89
N GLN A 302 1.58 25.43 8.35
CA GLN A 302 0.67 24.49 7.70
C GLN A 302 0.13 23.45 8.69
N THR A 303 -1.09 22.99 8.44
CA THR A 303 -1.65 21.80 9.08
C THR A 303 -1.52 20.64 8.11
N ILE A 304 -0.76 19.62 8.50
CA ILE A 304 -0.54 18.42 7.69
C ILE A 304 -1.20 17.21 8.35
N LYS A 305 -1.58 16.24 7.52
CA LYS A 305 -2.07 14.95 7.97
C LYS A 305 -0.88 14.04 8.23
N CYS A 306 -0.74 13.57 9.46
CA CYS A 306 0.33 12.68 9.86
C CYS A 306 -0.25 11.36 10.37
N GLN A 307 0.42 10.25 10.08
CA GLN A 307 0.24 9.02 10.83
C GLN A 307 0.82 9.19 12.24
N ALA A 308 0.09 8.77 13.25
CA ALA A 308 0.54 8.73 14.64
C ALA A 308 0.10 7.42 15.30
N TYR A 309 0.92 6.93 16.22
CA TYR A 309 0.63 5.71 16.97
C TYR A 309 -0.16 6.05 18.22
N ILE A 310 -1.45 5.72 18.24
CA ILE A 310 -2.40 6.03 19.30
C ILE A 310 -2.66 4.77 20.13
N MET A 311 -2.55 4.89 21.44
CA MET A 311 -2.82 3.82 22.39
C MET A 311 -4.33 3.65 22.51
N PRO A 312 -4.87 2.44 22.26
CA PRO A 312 -6.26 2.13 22.60
C PRO A 312 -6.54 2.43 24.08
N ILE A 313 -7.75 2.90 24.40
CA ILE A 313 -8.10 3.25 25.78
C ILE A 313 -8.01 1.99 26.66
N ARG A 314 -7.27 2.10 27.76
CA ARG A 314 -7.19 1.07 28.81
C ARG A 314 -7.51 1.74 30.16
N GLU A 315 -8.29 1.05 30.99
CA GLU A 315 -8.80 1.62 32.25
C GLU A 315 -7.71 2.00 33.25
N ASP A 316 -6.57 1.32 33.20
CA ASP A 316 -5.39 1.62 34.01
C ASP A 316 -4.74 2.94 33.62
N LEU A 317 -4.69 3.27 32.32
CA LEU A 317 -4.12 4.51 31.81
C LEU A 317 -4.94 5.76 32.19
N LEU A 318 -6.26 5.62 32.34
CA LEU A 318 -7.16 6.71 32.73
C LEU A 318 -6.91 7.22 34.16
N LYS A 319 -6.23 6.43 34.99
CA LYS A 319 -5.90 6.75 36.40
C LYS A 319 -4.55 7.44 36.55
N LEU A 320 -3.75 7.48 35.48
CA LEU A 320 -2.40 8.02 35.51
C LEU A 320 -2.41 9.55 35.36
N GLU A 321 -1.37 10.18 35.90
CA GLU A 321 -1.16 11.61 35.75
C GLU A 321 -0.93 11.96 34.27
N ARG A 322 -1.72 12.90 33.77
CA ARG A 322 -1.62 13.39 32.38
C ARG A 322 -0.50 14.41 32.29
N ILE A 323 0.34 14.26 31.28
CA ILE A 323 1.46 15.16 30.99
C ILE A 323 1.21 15.85 29.64
N PRO A 324 1.57 17.14 29.48
CA PRO A 324 1.36 17.85 28.20
C PRO A 324 2.42 17.50 27.15
N ASN A 325 3.57 16.97 27.56
CA ASN A 325 4.71 16.67 26.68
C ASN A 325 5.62 15.60 27.31
N TYR A 326 6.15 14.70 26.48
CA TYR A 326 7.22 13.78 26.86
C TYR A 326 8.59 14.46 26.78
N THR A 327 9.34 14.47 27.89
CA THR A 327 10.62 15.21 27.98
C THR A 327 11.83 14.28 28.13
N PRO A 328 13.05 14.74 27.79
CA PRO A 328 14.28 13.99 28.06
C PRO A 328 14.46 13.64 29.55
N LEU A 329 13.96 14.48 30.47
CA LEU A 329 14.02 14.20 31.91
C LEU A 329 13.16 12.97 32.27
N MET A 330 11.94 12.89 31.74
CA MET A 330 11.06 11.73 31.91
C MET A 330 11.68 10.48 31.28
N HIS A 331 12.31 10.63 30.12
CA HIS A 331 12.98 9.55 29.38
C HIS A 331 14.13 8.90 30.15
N LYS A 332 14.74 9.58 31.14
CA LYS A 332 15.79 8.97 31.98
C LYS A 332 15.33 7.70 32.71
N THR A 333 14.03 7.56 32.94
CA THR A 333 13.44 6.38 33.58
C THR A 333 12.87 5.36 32.59
N TYR A 334 12.98 5.62 31.29
CA TYR A 334 12.51 4.73 30.24
C TYR A 334 13.27 3.41 30.25
N ARG A 335 12.53 2.30 30.14
CA ARG A 335 13.10 0.95 30.03
C ARG A 335 12.66 0.31 28.72
N SER A 336 13.63 0.04 27.84
CA SER A 336 13.41 -0.72 26.61
C SER A 336 12.89 -2.13 26.90
N ARG A 337 12.06 -2.68 26.00
CA ARG A 337 11.57 -4.07 26.09
C ARG A 337 12.70 -5.08 25.96
N THR A 338 13.66 -4.76 25.09
CA THR A 338 14.78 -5.61 24.72
C THR A 338 16.09 -4.89 25.00
N LYS A 339 17.13 -5.67 25.34
CA LYS A 339 18.49 -5.15 25.50
C LYS A 339 19.05 -4.71 24.14
N THR A 340 18.90 -5.57 23.14
CA THR A 340 19.28 -5.34 21.74
C THR A 340 18.13 -4.72 20.93
N PRO A 341 18.43 -4.00 19.84
CA PRO A 341 17.41 -3.53 18.91
C PRO A 341 16.59 -4.68 18.31
N ASN A 342 15.37 -4.38 17.86
CA ASN A 342 14.52 -5.35 17.18
C ASN A 342 15.05 -5.61 15.75
N LEU A 343 15.43 -6.86 15.47
CA LEU A 343 16.01 -7.26 14.19
C LEU A 343 15.02 -7.16 13.02
N GLU A 344 13.72 -7.37 13.26
CA GLU A 344 12.70 -7.21 12.21
C GLU A 344 12.55 -5.75 11.79
N VAL A 345 12.60 -4.83 12.76
CA VAL A 345 12.62 -3.38 12.49
C VAL A 345 13.86 -3.02 11.68
N LEU A 346 15.03 -3.52 12.07
CA LEU A 346 16.28 -3.27 11.34
C LEU A 346 16.29 -3.90 9.94
N LYS A 347 15.61 -5.05 9.75
CA LYS A 347 15.44 -5.69 8.44
C LYS A 347 14.66 -4.80 7.46
N CYS A 348 13.60 -4.13 7.92
CA CYS A 348 12.90 -3.14 7.10
C CYS A 348 13.84 -1.99 6.70
N LEU A 349 14.67 -1.50 7.61
CA LEU A 349 15.55 -0.36 7.34
C LEU A 349 16.74 -0.69 6.44
N TYR A 350 17.36 -1.87 6.61
CA TYR A 350 18.63 -2.21 5.97
C TYR A 350 18.56 -3.36 4.96
N GLY A 351 17.41 -4.02 4.85
CA GLY A 351 17.19 -5.16 3.96
C GLY A 351 17.68 -6.49 4.54
N GLU A 352 17.26 -7.57 3.88
CA GLU A 352 17.49 -8.95 4.33
C GLU A 352 18.98 -9.34 4.34
N ALA A 353 19.73 -8.98 3.28
CA ALA A 353 21.14 -9.35 3.17
C ALA A 353 22.01 -8.81 4.32
N VAL A 354 21.76 -7.56 4.76
CA VAL A 354 22.48 -6.96 5.89
C VAL A 354 22.13 -7.69 7.19
N MET A 355 20.86 -7.98 7.41
CA MET A 355 20.42 -8.65 8.63
C MET A 355 20.86 -10.11 8.69
N ASP A 356 20.91 -10.81 7.57
CA ASP A 356 21.46 -12.17 7.49
C ASP A 356 22.95 -12.18 7.84
N ALA A 357 23.71 -11.17 7.39
CA ALA A 357 25.11 -11.02 7.78
C ALA A 357 25.27 -10.75 9.29
N VAL A 358 24.43 -9.88 9.87
CA VAL A 358 24.42 -9.63 11.32
C VAL A 358 24.05 -10.90 12.09
N GLN A 359 23.01 -11.61 11.65
CA GLN A 359 22.56 -12.85 12.29
C GLN A 359 23.63 -13.94 12.22
N SER A 360 24.36 -14.03 11.10
CA SER A 360 25.52 -14.93 10.98
C SER A 360 26.58 -14.64 12.05
N LYS A 361 26.91 -13.37 12.28
CA LYS A 361 27.84 -12.96 13.36
C LYS A 361 27.33 -13.22 14.77
N LEU A 362 26.03 -13.06 15.01
CA LEU A 362 25.42 -13.45 16.27
C LEU A 362 25.51 -14.97 16.49
N ASN A 363 25.31 -15.77 15.44
CA ASN A 363 25.42 -17.23 15.49
C ASN A 363 26.87 -17.70 15.74
N GLU A 364 27.87 -16.91 15.33
CA GLU A 364 29.29 -17.10 15.68
C GLU A 364 29.60 -16.75 17.16
N GLY A 365 28.62 -16.30 17.94
CA GLY A 365 28.75 -15.97 19.37
C GLY A 365 29.16 -14.52 19.64
N MET A 366 29.06 -13.64 18.64
CA MET A 366 29.36 -12.22 18.81
C MET A 366 28.20 -11.48 19.48
N GLU A 367 28.51 -10.53 20.37
CA GLU A 367 27.50 -9.60 20.90
C GLU A 367 27.00 -8.65 19.80
N PHE A 368 25.74 -8.19 19.91
CA PHE A 368 25.08 -7.39 18.87
C PHE A 368 25.90 -6.19 18.42
N ASP A 369 26.44 -5.39 19.35
CA ASP A 369 27.20 -4.19 18.98
C ASP A 369 28.46 -4.53 18.18
N GLY A 370 29.10 -5.67 18.48
CA GLY A 370 30.23 -6.20 17.72
C GLY A 370 29.81 -6.68 16.34
N ALA A 371 28.72 -7.46 16.27
CA ALA A 371 28.17 -7.99 15.02
C ALA A 371 27.75 -6.87 14.08
N TRP A 372 27.05 -5.87 14.62
CA TRP A 372 26.61 -4.68 13.91
C TRP A 372 27.79 -3.90 13.34
N LYS A 373 28.82 -3.65 14.14
CA LYS A 373 30.04 -2.95 13.71
C LYS A 373 30.77 -3.71 12.61
N ALA A 374 30.86 -5.04 12.73
CA ALA A 374 31.54 -5.89 11.75
C ALA A 374 30.85 -5.88 10.37
N VAL A 375 29.52 -5.77 10.34
CA VAL A 375 28.73 -5.77 9.10
C VAL A 375 28.61 -4.36 8.50
N MET A 376 28.32 -3.36 9.33
CA MET A 376 28.07 -1.99 8.87
C MET A 376 29.34 -1.17 8.65
N GLY A 377 30.51 -1.68 9.07
CA GLY A 377 31.80 -1.04 8.81
C GLY A 377 32.04 0.28 9.55
N ALA A 378 31.40 0.47 10.71
CA ALA A 378 31.52 1.68 11.52
C ALA A 378 32.88 1.82 12.23
#